data_AF-A0A534MA76-F1
#
_entry.id   AF-A0A534MA76-F1
#
_cell.length_a   1.000
_cell.length_b   1.000
_cell.length_c   1.000
_cell.angle_alpha   90.00
_cell.angle_beta   90.00
_cell.angle_gamma   90.00
#
_symmetry.space_group_name_H-M   'P 1'
#
loop_
_entity.id
_entity.type
_entity.pdbx_description
1 polymer ?
#
loop_
_entity_poly.entity_id
_entity_poly.type
_entity_poly.pdbx_seq_one_letter_code
_entity_poly.pdbx_strand_id
1 'polypeptide(L)'
;MATSLTCPRCGTSNKLGTMFCTNCGSPLSAGTPAPSGAPPMYPAPGAYGGAMPGLPSAWDVGRRKQIDRTKTGLLLLLIGGLISWIPIIGLLGGVLLLVGAILVILGRKAFGSTHARNVVLAIVLFFVGIIIGVIAGVLFGVAVFSTVASQNPSTAASALASAFGTLLVGAIIAAAVSGIASVLFTYALQKQTGRMLLWAGYAANLAISIAIYVIIAPLISDAVNQAVSGGTYNPAPVVALQGQLSALGYLSVIPALLFAAATYLAWARVSHGEIPAPTVPPGMPMSTMPPPGGPFPPP
;
A
#
# COMPACT_ATOMS: atom_id res chain seq x y z
N MET A 1 -64.78 26.60 -14.14
CA MET A 1 -63.34 26.69 -13.79
C MET A 1 -62.89 25.31 -13.37
N ALA A 2 -62.07 24.62 -14.17
CA ALA A 2 -61.58 23.28 -13.80
C ALA A 2 -60.62 23.41 -12.61
N THR A 3 -60.84 22.66 -11.52
CA THR A 3 -60.09 22.74 -10.26
C THR A 3 -59.03 21.65 -10.10
N SER A 4 -58.86 20.79 -11.10
CA SER A 4 -57.94 19.65 -11.08
C SER A 4 -57.26 19.42 -12.42
N LEU A 5 -56.01 18.95 -12.39
CA LEU A 5 -55.22 18.55 -13.54
C LEU A 5 -54.92 17.05 -13.48
N THR A 6 -55.22 16.35 -14.57
CA THR A 6 -55.01 14.91 -14.69
C THR A 6 -53.56 14.62 -15.06
N CYS A 7 -52.93 13.69 -14.34
CA CYS A 7 -51.57 13.25 -14.61
C CYS A 7 -51.47 12.54 -15.97
N PRO A 8 -50.63 12.99 -16.91
CA PRO A 8 -50.50 12.35 -18.23
C PRO A 8 -49.82 10.97 -18.17
N ARG A 9 -49.15 10.65 -17.06
CA ARG A 9 -48.43 9.38 -16.87
C ARG A 9 -49.27 8.26 -16.28
N CYS A 10 -50.22 8.58 -15.39
CA CYS A 10 -50.99 7.55 -14.66
C CYS A 10 -52.49 7.83 -14.55
N GLY A 11 -52.97 8.96 -15.08
CA GLY A 11 -54.40 9.30 -15.07
C GLY A 11 -54.95 9.81 -13.74
N THR A 12 -54.14 9.90 -12.67
CA THR A 12 -54.61 10.44 -11.39
C THR A 12 -54.92 11.93 -11.46
N SER A 13 -56.08 12.33 -10.93
CA SER A 13 -56.46 13.74 -10.80
C SER A 13 -55.70 14.40 -9.64
N ASN A 14 -54.97 15.47 -9.95
CA ASN A 14 -54.15 16.22 -9.00
C ASN A 14 -54.68 17.65 -8.86
N LYS A 15 -54.41 18.28 -7.72
CA LYS A 15 -54.78 19.68 -7.47
C LYS A 15 -53.94 20.61 -8.34
N LEU A 16 -54.54 21.66 -8.91
CA LEU A 16 -53.79 22.67 -9.65
C LEU A 16 -52.72 23.33 -8.75
N GLY A 17 -51.50 23.45 -9.26
CA GLY A 17 -50.34 23.98 -8.55
C GLY A 17 -49.40 22.93 -7.92
N THR A 18 -49.76 21.64 -7.92
CA THR A 18 -48.82 20.59 -7.49
C THR A 18 -47.78 20.30 -8.57
N MET A 19 -46.50 20.38 -8.19
CA MET A 19 -45.37 20.17 -9.11
C MET A 19 -45.22 18.70 -9.54
N PHE A 20 -45.66 17.76 -8.70
CA PHE A 20 -45.55 16.32 -8.93
C PHE A 20 -46.88 15.61 -8.65
N CYS A 21 -47.11 14.50 -9.33
CA CYS A 21 -48.27 13.63 -9.14
C CYS A 21 -48.23 12.95 -7.77
N THR A 22 -49.31 13.04 -7.00
CA THR A 22 -49.42 12.43 -5.67
C THR A 22 -49.43 10.91 -5.68
N ASN A 23 -49.75 10.28 -6.82
CA ASN A 23 -49.80 8.82 -6.93
C ASN A 23 -48.49 8.21 -7.45
N CYS A 24 -47.95 8.73 -8.56
CA CYS A 24 -46.78 8.14 -9.23
C CYS A 24 -45.50 8.99 -9.19
N GLY A 25 -45.55 10.20 -8.61
CA GLY A 25 -44.40 11.09 -8.49
C GLY A 25 -43.95 11.78 -9.79
N SER A 26 -44.62 11.54 -10.93
CA SER A 26 -44.23 12.19 -12.20
C SER A 26 -44.51 13.71 -12.19
N PRO A 27 -43.67 14.53 -12.83
CA PRO A 27 -43.85 15.98 -12.88
C PRO A 27 -45.06 16.35 -13.74
N LEU A 28 -45.90 17.29 -13.26
CA LEU A 28 -47.18 17.67 -13.88
C LEU A 28 -47.11 18.88 -14.84
N SER A 29 -45.96 18.99 -15.50
CA SER A 29 -45.54 19.99 -16.50
C SER A 29 -45.07 21.35 -15.97
N ALA A 30 -43.81 21.62 -16.33
CA ALA A 30 -43.23 22.94 -16.47
C ALA A 30 -44.09 23.78 -17.45
N GLY A 31 -44.48 24.98 -17.04
CA GLY A 31 -45.42 25.81 -17.79
C GLY A 31 -45.26 27.30 -17.54
N THR A 32 -44.06 27.75 -17.19
CA THR A 32 -43.68 29.17 -17.28
C THR A 32 -42.49 29.27 -18.23
N PRO A 33 -42.60 30.04 -19.33
CA PRO A 33 -41.43 30.44 -20.10
C PRO A 33 -40.43 31.08 -19.14
N ALA A 34 -39.18 30.61 -19.16
CA ALA A 34 -38.12 31.22 -18.38
C ALA A 34 -38.00 32.71 -18.76
N PRO A 35 -37.72 33.62 -17.81
CA PRO A 35 -37.50 35.03 -18.12
C PRO A 35 -36.36 35.15 -19.13
N SER A 36 -36.63 35.80 -20.25
CA SER A 36 -35.67 36.15 -21.30
C SER A 36 -34.65 37.13 -20.72
N GLY A 37 -33.60 36.61 -20.09
CA GLY A 37 -32.58 37.42 -19.43
C GLY A 37 -31.51 36.67 -18.64
N ALA A 38 -31.59 35.34 -18.51
CA ALA A 38 -30.46 34.58 -17.97
C ALA A 38 -29.31 34.58 -19.02
N PRO A 39 -28.07 34.98 -18.66
CA PRO A 39 -26.93 34.77 -19.54
C PRO A 39 -26.85 33.28 -19.90
N PRO A 40 -26.41 32.91 -21.11
CA PRO A 40 -26.33 31.51 -21.48
C PRO A 40 -25.50 30.78 -20.42
N MET A 41 -26.15 29.89 -19.67
CA MET A 41 -25.44 28.93 -18.84
C MET A 41 -24.54 28.18 -19.80
N TYR A 42 -23.23 28.42 -19.71
CA TYR A 42 -22.25 27.57 -20.34
C TYR A 42 -22.61 26.13 -19.97
N PRO A 43 -22.84 25.23 -20.94
CA PRO A 43 -23.15 23.85 -20.62
C PRO A 43 -22.03 23.30 -19.76
N ALA A 44 -22.38 22.73 -18.61
CA ALA A 44 -21.43 22.04 -17.75
C ALA A 44 -20.65 21.03 -18.60
N PRO A 45 -19.31 21.01 -18.53
CA PRO A 45 -18.50 20.09 -19.32
C PRO A 45 -18.82 18.65 -18.89
N GLY A 46 -19.69 17.99 -19.66
CA GLY A 46 -20.22 16.67 -19.36
C GLY A 46 -21.62 16.37 -19.92
N ALA A 47 -22.37 17.37 -20.39
CA ALA A 47 -23.74 17.16 -20.89
C ALA A 47 -23.81 16.52 -22.30
N TYR A 48 -22.73 16.55 -23.08
CA TYR A 48 -22.66 15.91 -24.39
C TYR A 48 -21.61 14.80 -24.33
N GLY A 49 -22.07 13.55 -24.27
CA GLY A 49 -21.25 12.33 -24.31
C GLY A 49 -20.61 12.05 -25.67
N GLY A 50 -20.17 13.10 -26.38
CA GLY A 50 -19.38 13.01 -27.60
C GLY A 50 -18.06 13.74 -27.36
N ALA A 51 -16.96 13.01 -27.32
CA ALA A 51 -15.63 13.58 -27.28
C ALA A 51 -15.46 14.48 -28.52
N MET A 52 -15.32 15.78 -28.30
CA MET A 52 -14.83 16.69 -29.34
C MET A 52 -13.46 16.16 -29.83
N PRO A 53 -13.26 15.94 -31.14
CA PRO A 53 -12.02 15.37 -31.66
C PRO A 53 -10.81 16.22 -31.26
N GLY A 54 -9.89 15.63 -30.50
CA GLY A 54 -8.61 16.24 -30.14
C GLY A 54 -8.50 16.81 -28.73
N LEU A 55 -9.58 16.93 -27.95
CA LEU A 55 -9.49 17.34 -26.54
C LEU A 55 -9.57 16.14 -25.58
N PRO A 56 -8.69 16.07 -24.55
CA PRO A 56 -8.71 14.98 -23.58
C PRO A 56 -10.06 14.88 -22.86
N SER A 57 -10.63 13.69 -22.80
CA SER A 57 -11.83 13.46 -21.99
C SER A 57 -11.50 13.60 -20.49
N ALA A 58 -12.50 13.89 -19.64
CA ALA A 58 -12.31 13.92 -18.18
C ALA A 58 -11.72 12.60 -17.64
N TRP A 59 -12.03 11.48 -18.30
CA TRP A 59 -11.46 10.17 -18.01
C TRP A 59 -9.96 10.11 -18.34
N ASP A 60 -9.52 10.65 -19.49
CA ASP A 60 -8.10 10.71 -19.87
C ASP A 60 -7.28 11.53 -18.88
N VAL A 61 -7.82 12.66 -18.41
CA VAL A 61 -7.18 13.51 -17.41
C VAL A 61 -7.04 12.75 -16.08
N GLY A 62 -8.09 12.06 -15.65
CA GLY A 62 -8.07 11.22 -14.44
C GLY A 62 -7.04 10.10 -14.52
N ARG A 63 -6.93 9.43 -15.67
CA ARG A 63 -5.94 8.38 -15.93
C ARG A 63 -4.51 8.93 -15.91
N ARG A 64 -4.23 10.05 -16.59
CA ARG A 64 -2.91 10.71 -16.58
C ARG A 64 -2.47 11.06 -15.16
N LYS A 65 -3.36 11.67 -14.37
CA LYS A 65 -3.09 12.01 -12.96
C LYS A 65 -2.73 10.79 -12.10
N GLN A 66 -3.38 9.64 -12.34
CA GLN A 66 -3.05 8.40 -11.63
C GLN A 66 -1.68 7.85 -12.04
N ILE A 67 -1.34 7.91 -13.33
CA ILE A 67 -0.03 7.51 -13.84
C ILE A 67 1.08 8.39 -13.25
N ASP A 68 0.88 9.71 -13.25
CA ASP A 68 1.85 10.67 -12.70
C ASP A 68 2.07 10.44 -11.20
N ARG A 69 1.00 10.17 -10.44
CA ARG A 69 1.10 9.79 -9.02
C ARG A 69 1.92 8.51 -8.84
N THR A 70 1.67 7.46 -9.62
CA THR A 70 2.47 6.23 -9.53
C THR A 70 3.93 6.48 -9.91
N LYS A 71 4.19 7.28 -10.95
CA LYS A 71 5.56 7.64 -11.37
C LYS A 71 6.30 8.38 -10.26
N THR A 72 5.71 9.43 -9.70
CA THR A 72 6.29 10.16 -8.55
C THR A 72 6.44 9.24 -7.34
N GLY A 73 5.43 8.41 -7.06
CA GLY A 73 5.47 7.46 -5.96
C GLY A 73 6.62 6.47 -6.05
N LEU A 74 6.87 5.88 -7.22
CA LEU A 74 8.00 4.99 -7.47
C LEU A 74 9.35 5.70 -7.32
N LEU A 75 9.45 6.97 -7.75
CA LEU A 75 10.66 7.76 -7.55
C LEU A 75 10.94 8.01 -6.06
N LEU A 76 9.92 8.37 -5.29
CA LEU A 76 10.04 8.57 -3.85
C LEU A 76 10.39 7.28 -3.12
N LEU A 77 9.84 6.13 -3.56
CA LEU A 77 10.19 4.83 -3.02
C LEU A 77 11.65 4.47 -3.28
N LEU A 78 12.14 4.74 -4.50
CA LEU A 78 13.53 4.52 -4.88
C LEU A 78 14.47 5.38 -4.03
N ILE A 79 14.24 6.69 -3.97
CA ILE A 79 15.07 7.64 -3.22
C ILE A 79 14.98 7.35 -1.73
N GLY A 80 13.77 7.14 -1.20
CA GLY A 80 13.56 6.81 0.22
C GLY A 80 14.26 5.53 0.63
N GLY A 81 14.22 4.49 -0.20
CA GLY A 81 14.94 3.23 0.04
C GLY A 81 16.47 3.36 -0.02
N LEU A 82 16.99 4.24 -0.89
CA LEU A 82 18.42 4.51 -0.99
C LEU A 82 18.96 5.43 0.12
N ILE A 83 18.09 6.14 0.83
CA ILE A 83 18.48 7.05 1.92
C ILE A 83 18.21 6.42 3.30
N SER A 84 17.29 5.45 3.40
CA SER A 84 16.85 4.87 4.68
C SER A 84 17.96 4.23 5.52
N TRP A 85 19.00 3.71 4.87
CA TRP A 85 20.16 3.09 5.53
C TRP A 85 21.19 4.07 6.11
N ILE A 86 21.11 5.37 5.75
CA ILE A 86 22.04 6.39 6.26
C ILE A 86 21.57 6.85 7.65
N PRO A 87 22.41 6.73 8.71
CA PRO A 87 22.09 7.25 10.03
C PRO A 87 21.75 8.76 9.97
N ILE A 88 20.85 9.26 10.83
CA ILE A 88 20.34 10.65 10.85
C ILE A 88 19.35 10.97 9.71
N ILE A 89 19.67 10.64 8.45
CA ILE A 89 18.83 10.94 7.29
C ILE A 89 17.73 9.87 7.10
N GLY A 90 17.88 8.70 7.71
CA GLY A 90 16.92 7.59 7.59
C GLY A 90 15.47 7.93 7.95
N LEU A 91 15.23 8.89 8.86
CA LEU A 91 13.87 9.40 9.15
C LEU A 91 13.24 10.06 7.93
N LEU A 92 13.99 10.87 7.19
CA LEU A 92 13.54 11.46 5.93
C LEU A 92 13.27 10.36 4.90
N GLY A 93 14.14 9.34 4.85
CA GLY A 93 13.93 8.14 4.02
C GLY A 93 12.59 7.44 4.33
N GLY A 94 12.26 7.26 5.61
CA GLY A 94 10.99 6.68 6.05
C GLY A 94 9.77 7.50 5.62
N VAL A 95 9.84 8.83 5.74
CA VAL A 95 8.77 9.73 5.25
C VAL A 95 8.61 9.63 3.73
N LEU A 96 9.71 9.62 2.98
CA LEU A 96 9.70 9.45 1.53
C LEU A 96 9.06 8.12 1.10
N LEU A 97 9.40 7.03 1.79
CA LEU A 97 8.80 5.70 1.55
C LEU A 97 7.29 5.71 1.80
N LEU A 98 6.84 6.33 2.89
CA LEU A 98 5.42 6.43 3.23
C LEU A 98 4.65 7.23 2.16
N VAL A 99 5.13 8.43 1.83
CA VAL A 99 4.50 9.29 0.82
C VAL A 99 4.51 8.59 -0.54
N GLY A 100 5.63 7.98 -0.91
CA GLY A 100 5.78 7.22 -2.15
C GLY A 100 4.78 6.06 -2.26
N ALA A 101 4.64 5.27 -1.19
CA ALA A 101 3.68 4.18 -1.13
C ALA A 101 2.24 4.68 -1.28
N ILE A 102 1.86 5.75 -0.58
CA ILE A 102 0.52 6.36 -0.69
C ILE A 102 0.22 6.78 -2.13
N LEU A 103 1.17 7.43 -2.81
CA LEU A 103 0.97 7.87 -4.19
C LEU A 103 0.75 6.70 -5.16
N VAL A 104 1.51 5.61 -5.03
CA VAL A 104 1.31 4.39 -5.83
C VAL A 104 -0.06 3.76 -5.53
N ILE A 105 -0.47 3.70 -4.26
CA ILE A 105 -1.79 3.16 -3.85
C ILE A 105 -2.93 3.98 -4.46
N LEU A 106 -2.79 5.31 -4.55
CA LEU A 106 -3.77 6.19 -5.19
C LEU A 106 -3.77 6.06 -6.72
N GLY A 107 -2.63 5.72 -7.33
CA GLY A 107 -2.49 5.53 -8.77
C GLY A 107 -2.88 4.14 -9.28
N ARG A 108 -3.16 3.18 -8.39
CA ARG A 108 -3.34 1.75 -8.71
C ARG A 108 -4.36 1.43 -9.82
N LYS A 109 -5.41 2.25 -9.97
CA LYS A 109 -6.51 2.00 -10.92
C LYS A 109 -6.06 2.11 -12.38
N ALA A 110 -5.05 2.92 -12.69
CA ALA A 110 -4.58 3.12 -14.07
C ALA A 110 -3.85 1.91 -14.68
N PHE A 111 -3.40 0.98 -13.84
CA PHE A 111 -2.57 -0.18 -14.25
C PHE A 111 -3.33 -1.51 -14.23
N GLY A 112 -4.66 -1.46 -14.16
CA GLY A 112 -5.54 -2.63 -14.24
C GLY A 112 -5.84 -3.33 -12.91
N SER A 113 -6.77 -4.29 -12.95
CA SER A 113 -7.28 -5.00 -11.78
C SER A 113 -6.22 -5.88 -11.10
N THR A 114 -5.30 -6.47 -11.86
CA THR A 114 -4.21 -7.29 -11.33
C THR A 114 -3.29 -6.48 -10.42
N HIS A 115 -2.87 -5.29 -10.87
CA HIS A 115 -2.05 -4.41 -10.02
C HIS A 115 -2.83 -3.94 -8.79
N ALA A 116 -4.08 -3.53 -8.95
CA ALA A 116 -4.90 -3.11 -7.82
C ALA A 116 -5.09 -4.22 -6.77
N ARG A 117 -5.30 -5.48 -7.19
CA ARG A 117 -5.41 -6.63 -6.30
C ARG A 117 -4.10 -6.91 -5.57
N ASN A 118 -2.98 -6.88 -6.28
CA ASN A 118 -1.67 -7.08 -5.67
C ASN A 118 -1.35 -6.00 -4.63
N VAL A 119 -1.70 -4.74 -4.88
CA VAL A 119 -1.54 -3.64 -3.91
C VAL A 119 -2.38 -3.87 -2.66
N VAL A 120 -3.62 -4.34 -2.79
CA VAL A 120 -4.47 -4.65 -1.62
C VAL A 120 -3.88 -5.81 -0.80
N LEU A 121 -3.44 -6.88 -1.47
CA LEU A 121 -2.78 -8.01 -0.80
C LEU A 121 -1.48 -7.58 -0.10
N ALA A 122 -0.69 -6.72 -0.74
CA ALA A 122 0.52 -6.15 -0.15
C ALA A 122 0.21 -5.35 1.12
N ILE A 123 -0.84 -4.50 1.10
CA ILE A 123 -1.26 -3.74 2.29
C ILE A 123 -1.64 -4.68 3.44
N VAL A 124 -2.45 -5.72 3.18
CA VAL A 124 -2.86 -6.69 4.20
C VAL A 124 -1.64 -7.41 4.79
N LEU A 125 -0.76 -7.95 3.94
CA LEU A 125 0.45 -8.65 4.39
C LEU A 125 1.39 -7.73 5.17
N PHE A 126 1.53 -6.47 4.77
CA PHE A 126 2.34 -5.50 5.50
C PHE A 126 1.84 -5.30 6.94
N PHE A 127 0.53 -5.12 7.13
CA PHE A 127 -0.03 -5.01 8.48
C PHE A 127 0.06 -6.31 9.28
N VAL A 128 -0.11 -7.48 8.64
CA VAL A 128 0.11 -8.78 9.31
C VAL A 128 1.56 -8.89 9.79
N GLY A 129 2.53 -8.51 8.96
CA GLY A 129 3.95 -8.47 9.34
C GLY A 129 4.21 -7.53 10.52
N ILE A 130 3.62 -6.33 10.52
CA ILE A 130 3.70 -5.40 11.66
C ILE A 130 3.13 -6.03 12.93
N ILE A 131 1.96 -6.64 12.86
CA ILE A 131 1.31 -7.27 14.03
C ILE A 131 2.21 -8.37 14.60
N ILE A 132 2.79 -9.22 13.75
CA ILE A 132 3.73 -10.27 14.19
C ILE A 132 4.96 -9.65 14.89
N GLY A 133 5.53 -8.60 14.31
CA GLY A 133 6.66 -7.89 14.91
C GLY A 133 6.32 -7.25 16.27
N VAL A 134 5.14 -6.64 16.38
CA VAL A 134 4.64 -6.06 17.64
C VAL A 134 4.43 -7.14 18.69
N ILE A 135 3.81 -8.27 18.34
CA ILE A 135 3.62 -9.40 19.26
C ILE A 135 4.98 -9.91 19.76
N ALA A 136 5.96 -10.12 18.86
CA ALA A 136 7.30 -10.55 19.25
C ALA A 136 7.98 -9.54 20.19
N GLY A 137 7.85 -8.24 19.91
CA GLY A 137 8.37 -7.17 20.76
C GLY A 137 7.71 -7.11 22.14
N VAL A 138 6.39 -7.29 22.21
CA VAL A 138 5.64 -7.35 23.48
C VAL A 138 6.07 -8.57 24.30
N LEU A 139 6.17 -9.75 23.69
CA LEU A 139 6.63 -10.97 24.37
C LEU A 139 8.05 -10.80 24.90
N PHE A 140 8.94 -10.18 24.13
CA PHE A 140 10.29 -9.83 24.58
C PHE A 140 10.25 -8.87 25.78
N GLY A 141 9.47 -7.80 25.70
CA GLY A 141 9.33 -6.82 26.80
C GLY A 141 8.82 -7.46 28.09
N VAL A 142 7.84 -8.37 28.00
CA VAL A 142 7.32 -9.14 29.13
C VAL A 142 8.39 -10.04 29.73
N ALA A 143 9.18 -10.72 28.91
CA ALA A 143 10.27 -11.58 29.38
C ALA A 143 11.42 -10.79 30.04
N VAL A 144 11.78 -9.62 29.51
CA VAL A 144 12.74 -8.72 30.14
C VAL A 144 12.21 -8.22 31.49
N PHE A 145 10.95 -7.82 31.57
CA PHE A 145 10.36 -7.34 32.82
C PHE A 145 10.33 -8.43 33.91
N SER A 146 9.93 -9.65 33.55
CA SER A 146 9.86 -10.77 34.49
C SER A 146 11.22 -11.20 35.03
N THR A 147 12.27 -11.16 34.19
CA THR A 147 13.64 -11.46 34.63
C THR A 147 14.18 -10.45 35.63
N VAL A 148 13.99 -9.15 35.37
CA VAL A 148 14.38 -8.09 36.29
C VAL A 148 13.65 -8.21 37.64
N ALA A 149 12.37 -8.61 37.61
CA ALA A 149 11.59 -8.83 38.82
C ALA A 149 12.04 -10.05 39.64
N SER A 150 12.68 -11.06 39.02
CA SER A 150 13.04 -12.33 39.67
C SER A 150 14.22 -12.28 40.64
N GLN A 151 15.01 -11.19 40.64
CA GLN A 151 16.20 -10.96 41.49
C GLN A 151 17.27 -12.06 41.50
N ASN A 152 17.21 -13.02 40.55
CA ASN A 152 18.13 -14.15 40.45
C ASN A 152 19.03 -14.00 39.20
N PRO A 153 20.34 -13.72 39.35
CA PRO A 153 21.22 -13.39 38.22
C PRO A 153 21.39 -14.51 37.19
N SER A 154 21.45 -15.76 37.65
CA SER A 154 21.66 -16.94 36.80
C SER A 154 20.43 -17.30 35.97
N THR A 155 19.22 -17.17 36.53
CA THR A 155 17.97 -17.37 35.80
C THR A 155 17.66 -16.21 34.86
N ALA A 156 18.15 -15.01 35.17
CA ALA A 156 17.97 -13.84 34.30
C ALA A 156 18.72 -13.99 32.98
N ALA A 157 19.96 -14.52 32.98
CA ALA A 157 20.73 -14.71 31.75
C ALA A 157 20.09 -15.69 30.77
N SER A 158 19.67 -16.87 31.23
CA SER A 158 19.05 -17.88 30.37
C SER A 158 17.69 -17.44 29.84
N ALA A 159 16.89 -16.75 30.65
CA ALA A 159 15.61 -16.19 30.23
C ALA A 159 15.77 -14.99 29.28
N LEU A 160 16.80 -14.17 29.44
CA LEU A 160 17.10 -13.09 28.51
C LEU A 160 17.56 -13.65 27.15
N ALA A 161 18.46 -14.64 27.15
CA ALA A 161 18.91 -15.30 25.92
C ALA A 161 17.74 -15.95 25.15
N SER A 162 16.82 -16.63 25.86
CA SER A 162 15.63 -17.21 25.23
C SER A 162 14.68 -16.14 24.70
N ALA A 163 14.49 -15.03 25.42
CA ALA A 163 13.69 -13.89 24.97
C ALA A 163 14.25 -13.28 23.67
N PHE A 164 15.57 -13.10 23.58
CA PHE A 164 16.22 -12.68 22.34
C PHE A 164 15.99 -13.66 21.19
N GLY A 165 16.07 -14.97 21.46
CA GLY A 165 15.73 -16.00 20.48
C GLY A 165 14.30 -15.84 19.94
N THR A 166 13.31 -15.68 20.82
CA THR A 166 11.91 -15.43 20.44
C THR A 166 11.75 -14.15 19.63
N LEU A 167 12.43 -13.07 20.03
CA LEU A 167 12.39 -11.78 19.32
C LEU A 167 12.95 -11.91 17.90
N LEU A 168 14.12 -12.56 17.74
CA LEU A 168 14.78 -12.71 16.44
C LEU A 168 13.97 -13.62 15.51
N VAL A 169 13.42 -14.73 16.02
CA VAL A 169 12.53 -15.60 15.24
C VAL A 169 11.28 -14.83 14.81
N GLY A 170 10.66 -14.08 15.72
CA GLY A 170 9.52 -13.22 15.41
C GLY A 170 9.85 -12.16 14.36
N ALA A 171 11.03 -11.55 14.43
CA ALA A 171 11.52 -10.59 13.45
C ALA A 171 11.72 -11.21 12.06
N ILE A 172 12.25 -12.44 11.97
CA ILE A 172 12.39 -13.16 10.70
C ILE A 172 11.03 -13.46 10.09
N ILE A 173 10.07 -13.93 10.89
CA ILE A 173 8.71 -14.21 10.41
C ILE A 173 8.04 -12.92 9.93
N ALA A 174 8.14 -11.84 10.70
CA ALA A 174 7.63 -10.53 10.31
C ALA A 174 8.27 -10.06 8.99
N ALA A 175 9.59 -10.18 8.86
CA ALA A 175 10.34 -9.81 7.66
C ALA A 175 9.97 -10.65 6.44
N ALA A 176 9.72 -11.95 6.62
CA ALA A 176 9.25 -12.84 5.56
C ALA A 176 7.87 -12.39 5.04
N VAL A 177 6.92 -12.15 5.95
CA VAL A 177 5.56 -11.70 5.59
C VAL A 177 5.58 -10.32 4.94
N SER A 178 6.30 -9.35 5.51
CA SER A 178 6.43 -8.00 4.94
C SER A 178 7.24 -7.98 3.65
N GLY A 179 8.18 -8.92 3.46
CA GLY A 179 8.95 -9.05 2.24
C GLY A 179 8.10 -9.54 1.07
N ILE A 180 7.13 -10.45 1.31
CA ILE A 180 6.16 -10.83 0.29
C ILE A 180 5.29 -9.61 -0.09
N ALA A 181 4.92 -8.78 0.89
CA ALA A 181 4.20 -7.54 0.62
C ALA A 181 4.97 -6.60 -0.32
N SER A 182 6.28 -6.39 -0.08
CA SER A 182 7.11 -5.52 -0.93
C SER A 182 7.26 -6.07 -2.35
N VAL A 183 7.35 -7.39 -2.53
CA VAL A 183 7.35 -8.03 -3.84
C VAL A 183 6.02 -7.77 -4.57
N LEU A 184 4.88 -8.07 -3.95
CA LEU A 184 3.57 -7.92 -4.59
C LEU A 184 3.27 -6.46 -4.98
N PHE A 185 3.75 -5.51 -4.18
CA PHE A 185 3.51 -4.08 -4.35
C PHE A 185 3.88 -3.56 -5.75
N THR A 186 5.06 -3.92 -6.27
CA THR A 186 5.52 -3.49 -7.61
C THR A 186 5.47 -4.60 -8.67
N TYR A 187 5.14 -5.85 -8.29
CA TYR A 187 5.18 -7.02 -9.18
C TYR A 187 4.48 -6.82 -10.53
N ALA A 188 3.26 -6.29 -10.51
CA ALA A 188 2.44 -6.11 -11.71
C ALA A 188 2.97 -5.00 -12.65
N LEU A 189 3.75 -4.07 -12.11
CA LEU A 189 4.37 -2.99 -12.89
C LEU A 189 5.62 -3.46 -13.64
N GLN A 190 6.19 -4.60 -13.26
CA GLN A 190 7.48 -5.06 -13.78
C GLN A 190 7.38 -6.06 -14.94
N LYS A 191 8.42 -6.05 -15.78
CA LYS A 191 8.74 -7.10 -16.76
C LYS A 191 9.41 -8.31 -16.08
N GLN A 192 9.71 -9.35 -16.84
CA GLN A 192 10.35 -10.58 -16.33
C GLN A 192 11.65 -10.31 -15.56
N THR A 193 12.52 -9.43 -16.08
CA THR A 193 13.79 -9.05 -15.42
C THR A 193 13.57 -8.41 -14.05
N GLY A 194 12.65 -7.45 -13.95
CA GLY A 194 12.29 -6.82 -12.68
C GLY A 194 11.71 -7.82 -11.68
N ARG A 195 10.86 -8.74 -12.14
CA ARG A 195 10.26 -9.78 -11.28
C ARG A 195 11.32 -10.73 -10.72
N MET A 196 12.33 -11.10 -11.52
CA MET A 196 13.46 -11.89 -11.05
C MET A 196 14.25 -11.13 -9.99
N LEU A 197 14.49 -9.83 -10.17
CA LEU A 197 15.16 -8.98 -9.16
C LEU A 197 14.36 -8.87 -7.85
N LEU A 198 13.03 -8.76 -7.90
CA LEU A 198 12.21 -8.75 -6.69
C LEU A 198 12.34 -10.03 -5.88
N TRP A 199 12.23 -11.19 -6.55
CA TRP A 199 12.36 -12.48 -5.88
C TRP A 199 13.78 -12.75 -5.40
N ALA A 200 14.80 -12.34 -6.17
CA ALA A 200 16.19 -12.41 -5.75
C ALA A 200 16.45 -11.52 -4.53
N GLY A 201 15.93 -10.29 -4.52
CA GLY A 201 16.02 -9.37 -3.38
C GLY A 201 15.33 -9.92 -2.14
N TYR A 202 14.13 -10.49 -2.29
CA TYR A 202 13.41 -11.15 -1.21
C TYR A 202 14.17 -12.36 -0.66
N ALA A 203 14.66 -13.25 -1.53
CA ALA A 203 15.42 -14.42 -1.15
C ALA A 203 16.74 -14.05 -0.46
N ALA A 204 17.46 -13.06 -0.98
CA ALA A 204 18.68 -12.54 -0.36
C ALA A 204 18.39 -11.94 1.03
N ASN A 205 17.32 -11.16 1.17
CA ASN A 205 16.92 -10.59 2.45
C ASN A 205 16.64 -11.67 3.49
N LEU A 206 15.89 -12.72 3.10
CA LEU A 206 15.55 -13.81 4.00
C LEU A 206 16.77 -14.67 4.36
N ALA A 207 17.61 -14.99 3.37
CA ALA A 207 18.83 -15.76 3.59
C ALA A 207 19.81 -15.04 4.51
N ILE A 208 20.01 -13.73 4.30
CA ILE A 208 20.86 -12.89 5.16
C ILE A 208 20.25 -12.81 6.57
N SER A 209 18.94 -12.62 6.71
CA SER A 209 18.27 -12.58 8.02
C SER A 209 18.45 -13.89 8.80
N ILE A 210 18.32 -15.04 8.13
CA ILE A 210 18.53 -16.36 8.72
C ILE A 210 19.99 -16.56 9.10
N ALA A 211 20.93 -16.22 8.21
CA ALA A 211 22.37 -16.33 8.49
C ALA A 211 22.78 -15.46 9.69
N ILE A 212 22.30 -14.22 9.73
CA ILE A 212 22.47 -13.29 10.85
C ILE A 212 21.96 -13.92 12.15
N TYR A 213 20.75 -14.50 12.16
CA TYR A 213 20.23 -15.19 13.34
C TYR A 213 21.09 -16.37 13.80
N VAL A 214 21.48 -17.26 12.88
CA VAL A 214 22.30 -18.44 13.21
C VAL A 214 23.65 -18.03 13.80
N ILE A 215 24.25 -16.95 13.31
CA ILE A 215 25.54 -16.44 13.80
C ILE A 215 25.36 -15.72 15.14
N ILE A 216 24.33 -14.90 15.30
CA ILE A 216 24.17 -14.00 16.45
C ILE A 216 23.55 -14.69 17.65
N ALA A 217 22.63 -15.64 17.46
CA ALA A 217 21.98 -16.35 18.56
C ALA A 217 22.97 -16.94 19.59
N PRO A 218 24.03 -17.68 19.19
CA PRO A 218 25.02 -18.17 20.15
C PRO A 218 25.84 -17.02 20.77
N LEU A 219 26.22 -16.01 19.97
CA LEU A 219 27.00 -14.87 20.45
C LEU A 219 26.27 -14.05 21.53
N ILE A 220 24.94 -13.88 21.40
CA ILE A 220 24.12 -13.23 22.42
C ILE A 220 24.11 -14.05 23.70
N SER A 221 23.90 -15.36 23.61
CA SER A 221 23.90 -16.26 24.77
C SER A 221 25.22 -16.16 25.53
N ASP A 222 26.34 -16.21 24.81
CA ASP A 222 27.68 -16.13 25.41
C ASP A 222 27.95 -14.76 26.03
N ALA A 223 27.63 -13.67 25.33
CA ALA A 223 27.81 -12.31 25.83
C ALA A 223 26.97 -12.04 27.08
N VAL A 224 25.73 -12.53 27.12
CA VAL A 224 24.84 -12.39 28.29
C VAL A 224 25.38 -13.20 29.47
N ASN A 225 25.82 -14.44 29.24
CA ASN A 225 26.40 -15.27 30.30
C ASN A 225 27.67 -14.65 30.90
N GLN A 226 28.54 -14.08 30.05
CA GLN A 226 29.77 -13.40 30.50
C GLN A 226 29.48 -12.08 31.24
N ALA A 227 28.42 -11.37 30.87
CA ALA A 227 28.06 -10.11 31.50
C ALA A 227 27.57 -10.27 32.95
N VAL A 228 27.11 -11.46 33.34
CA VAL A 228 26.54 -11.74 34.68
C VAL A 228 27.33 -12.75 35.52
N SER A 229 28.32 -13.43 34.94
CA SER A 229 29.06 -14.51 35.62
C SER A 229 29.95 -14.03 36.78
N GLY A 230 30.38 -12.77 36.78
CA GLY A 230 31.30 -12.21 37.76
C GLY A 230 30.67 -11.71 39.06
N GLY A 231 29.38 -11.99 39.32
CA GLY A 231 28.64 -11.47 40.49
C GLY A 231 28.33 -9.97 40.45
N THR A 232 28.93 -9.23 39.52
CA THR A 232 28.63 -7.85 39.17
C THR A 232 28.36 -7.75 37.67
N TYR A 233 27.56 -6.77 37.26
CA TYR A 233 27.24 -6.54 35.85
C TYR A 233 28.46 -5.97 35.11
N ASN A 234 28.96 -6.70 34.11
CA ASN A 234 30.02 -6.25 33.22
C ASN A 234 29.47 -5.99 31.79
N PRO A 235 29.41 -4.73 31.32
CA PRO A 235 28.88 -4.41 29.99
C PRO A 235 29.84 -4.74 28.83
N ALA A 236 31.12 -5.01 29.09
CA ALA A 236 32.15 -5.14 28.04
C ALA A 236 31.82 -6.20 26.97
N PRO A 237 31.33 -7.41 27.30
CA PRO A 237 30.97 -8.42 26.29
C PRO A 237 29.83 -7.96 25.37
N VAL A 238 28.86 -7.21 25.91
CA VAL A 238 27.70 -6.70 25.17
C VAL A 238 28.12 -5.57 24.23
N VAL A 239 29.02 -4.68 24.67
CA VAL A 239 29.55 -3.60 23.83
C VAL A 239 30.41 -4.16 22.69
N ALA A 240 31.22 -5.19 22.95
CA ALA A 240 31.99 -5.88 21.91
C ALA A 240 31.09 -6.51 20.85
N LEU A 241 29.98 -7.13 21.27
CA LEU A 241 28.97 -7.69 20.36
C LEU A 241 28.35 -6.61 19.46
N GLN A 242 28.06 -5.42 19.99
CA GLN A 242 27.51 -4.31 19.19
C GLN A 242 28.41 -3.91 18.01
N GLY A 243 29.74 -3.93 18.19
CA GLY A 243 30.70 -3.70 17.11
C GLY A 243 30.60 -4.73 15.99
N GLN A 244 30.48 -6.01 16.34
CA GLN A 244 30.33 -7.11 15.37
C GLN A 244 29.00 -7.02 14.61
N LEU A 245 27.91 -6.71 15.31
CA LEU A 245 26.58 -6.53 14.72
C LEU A 245 26.53 -5.40 13.70
N SER A 246 27.27 -4.32 13.94
CA SER A 246 27.35 -3.18 13.02
C SER A 246 27.97 -3.58 11.68
N ALA A 247 28.99 -4.44 11.70
CA ALA A 247 29.62 -4.96 10.48
C ALA A 247 28.68 -5.89 9.69
N LEU A 248 27.93 -6.75 10.40
CA LEU A 248 26.91 -7.63 9.80
C LEU A 248 25.76 -6.85 9.17
N GLY A 249 25.44 -5.66 9.72
CA GLY A 249 24.41 -4.77 9.19
C GLY A 249 24.64 -4.35 7.73
N TYR A 250 25.90 -4.25 7.28
CA TYR A 250 26.21 -3.89 5.89
C TYR A 250 25.81 -4.95 4.87
N LEU A 251 25.61 -6.21 5.28
CA LEU A 251 25.11 -7.25 4.36
C LEU A 251 23.69 -6.93 3.86
N SER A 252 22.91 -6.17 4.64
CA SER A 252 21.56 -5.74 4.25
C SER A 252 21.52 -4.78 3.04
N VAL A 253 22.68 -4.24 2.63
CA VAL A 253 22.80 -3.40 1.43
C VAL A 253 22.47 -4.21 0.17
N ILE A 254 22.80 -5.51 0.13
CA ILE A 254 22.57 -6.38 -1.03
C ILE A 254 21.08 -6.43 -1.41
N PRO A 255 20.16 -6.86 -0.52
CA PRO A 255 18.73 -6.89 -0.86
C PRO A 255 18.19 -5.48 -1.11
N ALA A 256 18.65 -4.46 -0.38
CA ALA A 256 18.23 -3.07 -0.60
C ALA A 256 18.52 -2.60 -2.03
N LEU A 257 19.72 -2.87 -2.55
CA LEU A 257 20.10 -2.55 -3.92
C LEU A 257 19.29 -3.34 -4.95
N LEU A 258 18.97 -4.61 -4.68
CA LEU A 258 18.12 -5.41 -5.57
C LEU A 258 16.69 -4.85 -5.65
N PHE A 259 16.09 -4.48 -4.51
CA PHE A 259 14.78 -3.82 -4.46
C PHE A 259 14.82 -2.43 -5.10
N ALA A 260 15.88 -1.66 -4.90
CA ALA A 260 16.07 -0.36 -5.54
C ALA A 260 16.17 -0.51 -7.07
N ALA A 261 16.98 -1.45 -7.57
CA ALA A 261 17.08 -1.74 -8.99
C ALA A 261 15.72 -2.16 -9.59
N ALA A 262 14.98 -3.03 -8.90
CA ALA A 262 13.65 -3.45 -9.33
C ALA A 262 12.64 -2.29 -9.35
N THR A 263 12.72 -1.38 -8.38
CA THR A 263 11.88 -0.17 -8.30
C THR A 263 12.25 0.84 -9.39
N TYR A 264 13.55 1.01 -9.67
CA TYR A 264 14.03 1.84 -10.77
C TYR A 264 13.54 1.33 -12.13
N LEU A 265 13.61 0.03 -12.39
CA LEU A 265 13.09 -0.56 -13.63
C LEU A 265 11.58 -0.34 -13.79
N ALA A 266 10.82 -0.45 -12.70
CA ALA A 266 9.40 -0.13 -12.71
C ALA A 266 9.16 1.36 -13.01
N TRP A 267 9.92 2.25 -12.39
CA TRP A 267 9.85 3.69 -12.64
C TRP A 267 10.19 4.05 -14.09
N ALA A 268 11.31 3.54 -14.62
CA ALA A 268 11.78 3.78 -15.98
C ALA A 268 10.73 3.37 -17.03
N ARG A 269 10.09 2.22 -16.80
CA ARG A 269 8.98 1.72 -17.62
C ARG A 269 7.80 2.69 -17.65
N VAL A 270 7.35 3.14 -16.47
CA VAL A 270 6.23 4.08 -16.36
C VAL A 270 6.61 5.43 -16.98
N SER A 271 7.85 5.89 -16.81
CA SER A 271 8.32 7.14 -17.42
C SER A 271 8.39 7.09 -18.94
N HIS A 272 8.66 5.92 -19.52
CA HIS A 272 8.66 5.72 -20.97
C HIS A 272 7.26 5.46 -21.55
N GLY A 273 6.21 5.45 -20.72
CA GLY A 273 4.83 5.26 -21.18
C GLY A 273 4.47 3.82 -21.56
N GLU A 274 5.26 2.82 -21.15
CA GLU A 274 4.97 1.40 -21.37
C GLU A 274 3.88 0.87 -20.41
N ILE A 275 2.72 1.53 -20.41
CA ILE A 275 1.58 1.25 -19.54
C ILE A 275 0.49 0.46 -20.26
N PRO A 276 -0.32 -0.35 -19.54
CA PRO A 276 -1.44 -1.06 -20.14
C PRO A 276 -2.40 -0.11 -20.89
N ALA A 277 -2.94 -0.61 -22.01
CA ALA A 277 -3.97 0.08 -22.76
C ALA A 277 -5.21 0.34 -21.86
N PRO A 278 -5.94 1.45 -22.09
CA PRO A 278 -7.25 1.69 -21.50
C PRO A 278 -8.12 0.43 -21.49
N THR A 279 -8.57 -0.01 -20.31
CA THR A 279 -9.58 -1.08 -20.22
C THR A 279 -10.98 -0.59 -20.62
N VAL A 280 -11.12 0.71 -20.87
CA VAL A 280 -12.33 1.36 -21.38
C VAL A 280 -11.98 2.07 -22.69
N PRO A 281 -12.57 1.68 -23.83
CA PRO A 281 -12.39 2.38 -25.10
C PRO A 281 -12.85 3.83 -24.99
N PRO A 282 -12.13 4.79 -25.60
CA PRO A 282 -12.58 6.18 -25.67
C PRO A 282 -13.98 6.25 -26.30
N GLY A 283 -14.96 6.79 -25.58
CA GLY A 283 -16.29 7.10 -26.13
C GLY A 283 -17.42 6.11 -25.83
N MET A 284 -17.23 5.05 -25.04
CA MET A 284 -18.39 4.27 -24.56
C MET A 284 -19.08 4.98 -23.38
N PRO A 285 -20.34 5.41 -23.51
CA PRO A 285 -21.09 5.98 -22.40
C PRO A 285 -21.29 4.93 -21.29
N MET A 286 -21.17 5.33 -20.03
CA MET A 286 -21.30 4.43 -18.87
C MET A 286 -22.65 3.68 -18.81
N SER A 287 -23.64 4.09 -19.59
CA SER A 287 -24.94 3.44 -19.72
C SER A 287 -24.92 2.09 -20.45
N THR A 288 -23.82 1.73 -21.14
CA THR A 288 -23.71 0.44 -21.85
C THR A 288 -22.85 -0.58 -21.13
N MET A 289 -22.43 -0.31 -19.89
CA MET A 289 -21.62 -1.25 -19.11
C MET A 289 -22.51 -2.40 -18.60
N PRO A 290 -22.22 -3.68 -18.92
CA PRO A 290 -22.86 -4.79 -18.23
C PRO A 290 -22.46 -4.74 -16.74
N PRO A 291 -23.39 -5.02 -15.81
CA PRO A 291 -23.07 -5.02 -14.40
C PRO A 291 -21.94 -6.02 -14.11
N PRO A 292 -20.99 -5.68 -13.21
CA PRO A 292 -19.88 -6.57 -12.90
C PRO A 292 -20.39 -7.82 -12.17
N GLY A 293 -20.46 -8.93 -12.92
CA GLY A 293 -20.50 -10.31 -12.41
C GLY A 293 -21.76 -10.73 -11.68
N GLY A 294 -22.80 -11.14 -12.43
CA GLY A 294 -23.76 -12.14 -11.97
C GLY A 294 -23.28 -13.54 -12.39
N PRO A 295 -23.56 -14.61 -11.63
CA PRO A 295 -23.18 -15.98 -12.00
C PRO A 295 -23.82 -16.36 -13.34
N PHE A 296 -23.00 -16.89 -14.26
CA PHE A 296 -23.46 -17.45 -15.54
C PHE A 296 -24.49 -18.56 -15.28
N PRO A 297 -25.65 -18.58 -15.95
CA PRO A 297 -26.53 -19.74 -15.89
C PRO A 297 -25.89 -20.92 -16.66
N PRO A 298 -26.00 -22.15 -16.13
CA PRO A 298 -25.44 -23.34 -16.76
C PRO A 298 -26.17 -23.70 -18.08
N PRO A 299 -25.51 -24.49 -18.96
CA PRO A 299 -25.98 -24.80 -20.32
C PRO A 299 -27.25 -25.64 -20.37
#